data_AF-A0A932FWE6-F1
#
_entry.id   AF-A0A932FWE6-F1
#
_cell.length_a   1.000
_cell.length_b   1.000
_cell.length_c   1.000
_cell.angle_alpha   90.00
_cell.angle_beta   90.00
_cell.angle_gamma   90.00
#
_symmetry.space_group_name_H-M   'P 1'
#
loop_
_entity.id
_entity.type
_entity.pdbx_description
1 polymer ?
#
loop_
_entity_poly.entity_id
_entity_poly.type
_entity_poly.pdbx_seq_one_letter_code
_entity_poly.pdbx_strand_id
1 'polypeptide(L)'
;MAQRSGKGCAAAVGWPQFTKKTGGLTLCLLAITSLWVGCTTVQVRESREASTGAEPGEAVTVIFYSTSGSEARSAEKKLGGCIARAIRKAHPFVQMVPADEFRRTAFPDLDSEAVPRSPESLTLLLNSPVFLERIAPLRLRYLVLVGGITTEQHYKQDSPIWCGGGMGAAGCLGVAIWDKNSRAGAFILDIKRASVAGEVRVTASGHPWIAALLIYPIGLPAFTESRACGELGEAVAKFIASSNRPEP
;
A
#
# COMPACT_ATOMS: atom_id res chain seq x y z
N MET A 1 -16.73 -6.98 11.88
CA MET A 1 -15.80 -6.61 10.79
C MET A 1 -15.91 -5.11 10.55
N ALA A 2 -14.82 -4.36 10.68
CA ALA A 2 -14.84 -2.92 10.45
C ALA A 2 -14.44 -2.60 9.00
N GLN A 3 -15.28 -1.84 8.28
CA GLN A 3 -15.00 -1.37 6.92
C GLN A 3 -14.91 0.17 6.92
N ARG A 4 -13.78 0.70 6.45
CA ARG A 4 -13.55 2.15 6.30
C ARG A 4 -13.27 2.45 4.82
N SER A 5 -14.01 3.43 4.29
CA SER A 5 -13.84 3.94 2.92
C SER A 5 -13.21 5.33 2.99
N GLY A 6 -12.05 5.50 2.35
CA GLY A 6 -11.37 6.78 2.23
C GLY A 6 -11.33 7.24 0.77
N LYS A 7 -11.74 8.49 0.51
CA LYS A 7 -11.53 9.16 -0.79
C LYS A 7 -10.35 10.11 -0.64
N GLY A 8 -9.30 9.90 -1.43
CA GLY A 8 -8.13 10.78 -1.43
C GLY A 8 -7.76 11.14 -2.86
N CYS A 9 -8.23 12.29 -3.35
CA CYS A 9 -7.70 12.82 -4.60
C CYS A 9 -6.27 13.34 -4.32
N ALA A 10 -5.27 12.86 -5.06
CA ALA A 10 -3.96 13.50 -5.03
C ALA A 10 -4.08 14.84 -5.74
N ALA A 11 -3.95 15.94 -4.99
CA ALA A 11 -3.74 17.24 -5.61
C ALA A 11 -2.41 17.17 -6.38
N ALA A 12 -2.46 17.44 -7.68
CA ALA A 12 -1.27 17.52 -8.52
C ALA A 12 -0.29 18.54 -7.90
N VAL A 13 0.97 18.13 -7.86
CA VAL A 13 2.11 18.91 -7.38
C VAL A 13 2.22 20.20 -8.21
N GLY A 14 2.19 21.33 -7.51
CA GLY A 14 2.76 22.65 -7.86
C GLY A 14 2.63 23.14 -9.31
N TRP A 15 1.70 24.07 -9.55
CA TRP A 15 1.82 25.01 -10.67
C TRP A 15 2.19 26.41 -10.16
N PRO A 16 3.04 27.17 -10.89
CA PRO A 16 3.53 28.46 -10.44
C PRO A 16 2.41 29.49 -10.50
N GLN A 17 2.39 30.37 -9.50
CA GLN A 17 1.46 31.48 -9.36
C GLN A 17 1.73 32.53 -10.46
N PHE A 18 1.10 32.38 -11.64
CA PHE A 18 1.02 33.45 -12.63
C PHE A 18 -0.19 34.34 -12.32
N THR A 19 0.03 35.37 -11.51
CA THR A 19 -0.94 36.44 -11.29
C THR A 19 -0.87 37.43 -12.45
N LYS A 20 -1.78 37.33 -13.43
CA LYS A 20 -2.10 38.46 -14.30
C LYS A 20 -3.61 38.65 -14.44
N LYS A 21 -3.96 39.92 -14.25
CA LYS A 21 -5.26 40.52 -14.03
C LYS A 21 -5.99 40.69 -15.37
N THR A 22 -6.99 39.88 -15.70
CA THR A 22 -7.89 40.13 -16.84
C THR A 22 -9.29 39.53 -16.66
N GLY A 23 -10.31 40.38 -16.75
CA GLY A 23 -11.65 40.16 -17.33
C GLY A 23 -12.53 39.00 -16.80
N GLY A 24 -13.68 39.34 -16.21
CA GLY A 24 -14.66 38.43 -15.59
C GLY A 24 -15.29 37.33 -16.46
N LEU A 25 -14.91 37.17 -17.73
CA LEU A 25 -15.38 36.09 -18.60
C LEU A 25 -14.54 34.80 -18.46
N THR A 26 -13.32 34.90 -17.92
CA THR A 26 -12.39 33.76 -17.77
C THR A 26 -12.66 32.91 -16.51
N LEU A 27 -13.53 33.39 -15.60
CA LEU A 27 -13.77 32.75 -14.30
C LEU A 27 -14.68 31.49 -14.40
N CYS A 28 -15.56 31.42 -15.40
CA CYS A 28 -16.46 30.27 -15.58
C CYS A 28 -15.80 29.04 -16.23
N LEU A 29 -14.80 29.23 -17.12
CA LEU A 29 -14.08 28.10 -17.74
C LEU A 29 -13.10 27.39 -16.78
N LEU A 30 -12.63 28.08 -15.75
CA LEU A 30 -11.77 27.50 -14.70
C LEU A 30 -12.56 26.66 -13.68
N ALA A 31 -13.86 26.90 -13.52
CA ALA A 31 -14.68 26.13 -12.59
C ALA A 31 -14.96 24.70 -13.10
N ILE A 32 -15.20 24.53 -14.41
CA ILE A 32 -15.59 23.23 -15.00
C ILE A 32 -14.37 22.29 -15.16
N THR A 33 -13.15 22.82 -15.24
CA THR A 33 -11.91 22.02 -15.38
C THR A 33 -11.42 21.38 -14.08
N SER A 34 -12.00 21.74 -12.92
CA SER A 34 -11.60 21.22 -11.60
C SER A 34 -12.16 19.82 -11.25
N LEU A 35 -13.03 19.24 -12.09
CA LEU A 35 -13.76 18.00 -11.79
C LEU A 35 -13.11 16.71 -12.30
N TRP A 36 -11.98 16.79 -13.00
CA TRP A 36 -11.29 15.60 -13.56
C TRP A 36 -9.90 15.38 -12.93
N VAL A 37 -9.77 15.63 -11.62
CA VAL A 37 -8.61 15.15 -10.89
C VAL A 37 -8.78 13.65 -10.68
N GLY A 38 -7.89 12.85 -11.27
CA GLY A 38 -7.89 11.38 -11.19
C GLY A 38 -7.97 10.90 -9.74
N CYS A 39 -9.18 10.65 -9.26
CA CYS A 39 -9.41 10.39 -7.86
C CYS A 39 -9.21 8.90 -7.58
N THR A 40 -8.41 8.60 -6.56
CA THR A 40 -8.19 7.23 -6.10
C THR A 40 -9.05 7.00 -4.87
N THR A 41 -9.83 5.91 -4.89
CA THR A 41 -10.64 5.47 -3.76
C THR A 41 -9.95 4.32 -3.06
N VAL A 42 -9.93 4.32 -1.73
CA VAL A 42 -9.36 3.23 -0.95
C VAL A 42 -10.42 2.62 -0.03
N GLN A 43 -10.50 1.30 -0.04
CA GLN A 43 -11.31 0.50 0.86
C GLN A 43 -10.40 -0.28 1.80
N VAL A 44 -10.59 -0.09 3.10
CA VAL A 44 -9.89 -0.83 4.16
C VAL A 44 -10.88 -1.78 4.81
N ARG A 45 -10.52 -3.06 4.89
CA ARG A 45 -11.25 -4.10 5.60
C ARG A 45 -10.36 -4.67 6.69
N GLU A 46 -10.88 -4.68 7.90
CA GLU A 46 -10.15 -5.12 9.08
C GLU A 46 -10.91 -6.26 9.77
N SER A 47 -10.20 -7.35 10.03
CA SER A 47 -10.64 -8.47 10.84
C SER A 47 -9.76 -8.54 12.09
N ARG A 48 -10.38 -8.50 13.28
CA ARG A 48 -9.71 -8.67 14.57
C ARG A 48 -10.14 -9.97 15.21
N GLU A 49 -9.16 -10.75 15.61
CA GLU A 49 -9.35 -11.98 16.38
C GLU A 49 -8.97 -11.77 17.85
N ALA A 50 -8.12 -10.78 18.15
CA ALA A 50 -7.67 -10.47 19.50
C ALA A 50 -7.61 -8.95 19.77
N SER A 51 -7.76 -8.59 21.04
CA SER A 51 -7.40 -7.26 21.54
C SER A 51 -5.88 -7.05 21.44
N THR A 52 -5.46 -5.95 20.85
CA THR A 52 -4.05 -5.59 20.70
C THR A 52 -3.69 -4.37 21.56
N GLY A 53 -2.41 -4.05 21.65
CA GLY A 53 -1.90 -2.92 22.42
C GLY A 53 -0.41 -3.09 22.61
N ALA A 54 0.37 -2.37 21.81
CA ALA A 54 1.81 -2.32 22.00
C ALA A 54 2.18 -1.38 23.16
N GLU A 55 3.01 -1.86 24.07
CA GLU A 55 3.59 -1.08 25.16
C GLU A 55 4.87 -0.34 24.72
N PRO A 56 5.25 0.76 25.38
CA PRO A 56 6.53 1.43 25.11
C PRO A 56 7.71 0.47 25.30
N GLY A 57 8.60 0.39 24.30
CA GLY A 57 9.76 -0.51 24.31
C GLY A 57 9.51 -1.90 23.70
N GLU A 58 8.28 -2.18 23.28
CA GLU A 58 7.98 -3.35 22.43
C GLU A 58 8.33 -3.06 20.96
N ALA A 59 8.80 -4.10 20.28
CA ALA A 59 9.24 -4.00 18.90
C ALA A 59 8.28 -4.68 17.92
N VAL A 60 8.25 -4.15 16.70
CA VAL A 60 7.44 -4.66 15.59
C VAL A 60 8.35 -4.89 14.40
N THR A 61 8.19 -6.04 13.75
CA THR A 61 8.87 -6.34 12.50
C THR A 61 7.87 -6.58 11.37
N VAL A 62 8.23 -6.14 10.17
CA VAL A 62 7.44 -6.28 8.96
C VAL A 62 8.18 -7.21 8.03
N ILE A 63 7.61 -8.37 7.75
CA ILE A 63 8.16 -9.37 6.84
C ILE A 63 7.18 -9.63 5.70
N PHE A 64 7.67 -10.23 4.62
CA PHE A 64 6.88 -10.49 3.41
C PHE A 64 6.75 -11.98 3.16
N TYR A 65 5.56 -12.43 2.79
CA TYR A 65 5.32 -13.86 2.57
C TYR A 65 5.58 -14.34 1.13
N SER A 66 5.55 -13.44 0.13
CA SER A 66 5.47 -13.82 -1.27
C SER A 66 6.57 -13.22 -2.15
N THR A 67 7.82 -13.71 -2.09
CA THR A 67 8.76 -13.46 -3.19
C THR A 67 9.82 -14.54 -3.39
N SER A 68 9.95 -15.02 -4.62
CA SER A 68 11.17 -15.61 -5.16
C SER A 68 11.69 -14.66 -6.26
N GLY A 69 13.00 -14.51 -6.37
CA GLY A 69 13.64 -13.62 -7.36
C GLY A 69 13.93 -12.18 -6.92
N SER A 70 14.80 -11.50 -7.68
CA SER A 70 15.37 -10.19 -7.34
C SER A 70 14.38 -9.02 -7.49
N GLU A 71 13.51 -9.05 -8.51
CA GLU A 71 12.49 -8.02 -8.73
C GLU A 71 11.47 -7.98 -7.59
N ALA A 72 11.10 -9.17 -7.15
CA ALA A 72 10.18 -9.40 -6.08
C ALA A 72 10.76 -8.82 -4.77
N ARG A 73 12.03 -9.08 -4.45
CA ARG A 73 12.73 -8.50 -3.29
C ARG A 73 12.84 -6.97 -3.33
N SER A 74 12.97 -6.38 -4.52
CA SER A 74 12.96 -4.92 -4.70
C SER A 74 11.59 -4.32 -4.41
N ALA A 75 10.52 -4.98 -4.87
CA ALA A 75 9.14 -4.58 -4.59
C ALA A 75 8.82 -4.67 -3.08
N GLU A 76 9.25 -5.74 -2.40
CA GLU A 76 9.15 -5.86 -0.94
C GLU A 76 9.86 -4.73 -0.21
N LYS A 77 11.09 -4.38 -0.61
CA LYS A 77 11.84 -3.31 0.05
C LYS A 77 11.11 -1.96 -0.07
N LYS A 78 10.54 -1.68 -1.25
CA LYS A 78 9.73 -0.46 -1.47
C LYS A 78 8.46 -0.46 -0.61
N LEU A 79 7.73 -1.57 -0.61
CA LEU A 79 6.48 -1.75 0.12
C LEU A 79 6.70 -1.72 1.63
N GLY A 80 7.66 -2.48 2.13
CA GLY A 80 8.05 -2.57 3.54
C GLY A 80 8.57 -1.24 4.05
N GLY A 81 9.37 -0.53 3.25
CA GLY A 81 9.79 0.82 3.58
C GLY A 81 8.62 1.80 3.68
N CYS A 82 7.62 1.67 2.82
CA CYS A 82 6.43 2.53 2.86
C CYS A 82 5.53 2.22 4.07
N ILE A 83 5.29 0.95 4.38
CA ILE A 83 4.53 0.52 5.57
C ILE A 83 5.27 0.92 6.86
N ALA A 84 6.56 0.63 6.96
CA ALA A 84 7.36 1.01 8.12
C ALA A 84 7.40 2.54 8.33
N ARG A 85 7.45 3.34 7.25
CA ARG A 85 7.32 4.80 7.34
C ARG A 85 5.95 5.22 7.86
N ALA A 86 4.87 4.62 7.37
CA ALA A 86 3.52 4.91 7.84
C ALA A 86 3.34 4.55 9.33
N ILE A 87 3.85 3.39 9.76
CA ILE A 87 3.81 2.97 11.18
C ILE A 87 4.58 3.94 12.06
N ARG A 88 5.83 4.28 11.73
CA ARG A 88 6.63 5.24 12.53
C ARG A 88 6.01 6.62 12.60
N LYS A 89 5.34 7.06 11.52
CA LYS A 89 4.64 8.35 11.49
C LYS A 89 3.44 8.36 12.44
N ALA A 90 2.70 7.26 12.51
CA ALA A 90 1.53 7.14 13.39
C ALA A 90 1.92 6.88 14.86
N HIS A 91 2.96 6.07 15.10
CA HIS A 91 3.42 5.68 16.44
C HIS A 91 4.96 5.75 16.55
N PRO A 92 5.52 6.92 16.91
CA PRO A 92 6.98 7.11 17.00
C PRO A 92 7.66 6.28 18.10
N PHE A 93 6.89 5.81 19.09
CA PHE A 93 7.39 5.05 20.24
C PHE A 93 7.57 3.54 19.96
N VAL A 94 7.03 3.03 18.85
CA VAL A 94 7.17 1.62 18.46
C VAL A 94 8.52 1.41 17.79
N GLN A 95 9.33 0.51 18.34
CA GLN A 95 10.62 0.17 17.74
C GLN A 95 10.40 -0.72 16.52
N MET A 96 10.88 -0.29 15.36
CA MET A 96 10.82 -1.10 14.13
C MET A 96 12.09 -1.93 13.99
N VAL A 97 11.97 -3.25 13.98
CA VAL A 97 13.07 -4.16 13.66
C VAL A 97 13.10 -4.40 12.15
N PRO A 98 14.25 -4.19 11.47
CA PRO A 98 14.39 -4.52 10.05
C PRO A 98 14.13 -6.00 9.77
N ALA A 99 13.50 -6.29 8.63
CA ALA A 99 13.22 -7.67 8.21
C ALA A 99 14.48 -8.53 8.11
N ASP A 100 15.59 -7.95 7.62
CA ASP A 100 16.86 -8.66 7.48
C ASP A 100 17.50 -8.98 8.85
N GLU A 101 17.33 -8.11 9.85
CA GLU A 101 17.79 -8.36 11.22
C GLU A 101 16.99 -9.49 11.85
N PHE A 102 15.65 -9.42 11.76
CA PHE A 102 14.78 -10.50 12.21
C PHE A 102 15.16 -11.85 11.57
N ARG A 103 15.36 -11.89 10.24
CA ARG A 103 15.71 -13.14 9.54
C ARG A 103 17.04 -13.73 10.03
N ARG A 104 18.08 -12.90 10.18
CA ARG A 104 19.40 -13.36 10.66
C ARG A 104 19.34 -13.92 12.08
N THR A 105 18.53 -13.32 12.94
CA THR A 105 18.38 -13.77 14.34
C THR A 105 17.45 -14.98 14.47
N ALA A 106 16.31 -14.97 13.78
CA ALA A 106 15.29 -16.02 13.87
C ALA A 106 15.69 -17.29 13.10
N PHE A 107 16.40 -17.14 11.97
CA PHE A 107 16.74 -18.22 11.05
C PHE A 107 18.19 -18.12 10.55
N PRO A 108 19.20 -18.23 11.44
CA PRO A 108 20.61 -18.08 11.06
C PRO A 108 21.10 -19.14 10.07
N ASP A 109 20.57 -20.36 10.18
CA ASP A 109 21.01 -21.54 9.42
C ASP A 109 20.21 -21.74 8.11
N LEU A 110 19.21 -20.90 7.85
CA LEU A 110 18.37 -21.01 6.66
C LEU A 110 18.77 -19.98 5.61
N ASP A 111 18.91 -20.46 4.38
CA ASP A 111 18.93 -19.59 3.22
C ASP A 111 17.65 -18.76 3.14
N SER A 112 17.76 -17.56 2.58
CA SER A 112 16.66 -16.60 2.59
C SER A 112 15.38 -17.13 1.93
N GLU A 113 15.50 -18.10 1.03
CA GLU A 113 14.37 -18.75 0.35
C GLU A 113 13.67 -19.80 1.21
N ALA A 114 14.40 -20.48 2.10
CA ALA A 114 13.92 -21.56 2.97
C ALA A 114 13.20 -21.06 4.24
N VAL A 115 13.22 -19.75 4.50
CA VAL A 115 12.53 -19.15 5.66
C VAL A 115 11.01 -19.32 5.52
N PRO A 116 10.33 -19.95 6.51
CA PRO A 116 8.88 -20.06 6.53
C PRO A 116 8.24 -18.69 6.54
N ARG A 117 7.30 -18.52 5.61
CA ARG A 117 6.76 -17.21 5.26
C ARG A 117 5.24 -17.15 5.32
N SER A 118 4.57 -18.29 5.49
CA SER A 118 3.12 -18.30 5.70
C SER A 118 2.76 -17.97 7.16
N PRO A 119 1.64 -17.29 7.41
CA PRO A 119 1.19 -16.99 8.76
C PRO A 119 0.97 -18.28 9.57
N GLU A 120 0.52 -19.38 8.94
CA GLU A 120 0.31 -20.66 9.61
C GLU A 120 1.63 -21.27 10.09
N SER A 121 2.64 -21.33 9.21
CA SER A 121 3.95 -21.89 9.58
C SER A 121 4.65 -21.06 10.65
N LEU A 122 4.53 -19.74 10.60
CA LEU A 122 5.09 -18.88 11.64
C LEU A 122 4.33 -19.01 12.96
N THR A 123 3.01 -19.16 12.92
CA THR A 123 2.22 -19.43 14.13
C THR A 123 2.66 -20.75 14.79
N LEU A 124 2.93 -21.79 14.00
CA LEU A 124 3.49 -23.03 14.52
C LEU A 124 4.88 -22.81 15.17
N LEU A 125 5.74 -22.00 14.57
CA LEU A 125 7.04 -21.65 15.14
C LEU A 125 6.93 -20.83 16.44
N LEU A 126 5.92 -19.96 16.55
CA LEU A 126 5.66 -19.21 17.78
C LEU A 126 5.26 -20.10 18.96
N ASN A 127 4.82 -21.34 18.71
CA ASN A 127 4.57 -22.34 19.74
C ASN A 127 5.85 -23.09 20.17
N SER A 128 6.98 -22.88 19.49
CA SER A 128 8.27 -23.49 19.85
C SER A 128 9.03 -22.62 20.85
N PRO A 129 9.32 -23.11 22.07
CA PRO A 129 10.08 -22.34 23.06
C PRO A 129 11.50 -22.00 22.56
N VAL A 130 12.12 -22.90 21.80
CA VAL A 130 13.46 -22.68 21.22
C VAL A 130 13.44 -21.50 20.24
N PHE A 131 12.36 -21.35 19.46
CA PHE A 131 12.22 -20.23 18.55
C PHE A 131 11.98 -18.91 19.31
N LEU A 132 11.14 -18.93 20.35
CA LEU A 132 10.88 -17.77 21.19
C LEU A 132 12.15 -17.28 21.91
N GLU A 133 12.97 -18.18 22.44
CA GLU A 133 14.26 -17.82 23.05
C GLU A 133 15.22 -17.16 22.05
N ARG A 134 15.26 -17.66 20.79
CA ARG A 134 16.10 -17.08 19.74
C ARG A 134 15.71 -15.64 19.39
N ILE A 135 14.40 -15.35 19.32
CA ILE A 135 13.91 -14.02 18.95
C ILE A 135 13.74 -13.07 20.14
N ALA A 136 13.87 -13.57 21.38
CA ALA A 136 13.75 -12.78 22.61
C ALA A 136 14.61 -11.50 22.65
N PRO A 137 15.88 -11.50 22.16
CA PRO A 137 16.71 -10.28 22.13
C PRO A 137 16.10 -9.13 21.31
N LEU A 138 15.26 -9.45 20.32
CA LEU A 138 14.59 -8.46 19.48
C LEU A 138 13.38 -7.81 20.15
N ARG A 139 12.93 -8.34 21.30
CA ARG A 139 11.75 -7.87 22.07
C ARG A 139 10.50 -7.66 21.20
N LEU A 140 10.30 -8.56 20.24
CA LEU A 140 9.19 -8.47 19.31
C LEU A 140 7.88 -8.78 20.03
N ARG A 141 6.90 -7.89 19.85
CA ARG A 141 5.51 -8.11 20.27
C ARG A 141 4.65 -8.58 19.10
N TYR A 142 4.80 -7.91 17.96
CA TYR A 142 4.01 -8.17 16.77
C TYR A 142 4.89 -8.48 15.58
N LEU A 143 4.48 -9.51 14.84
CA LEU A 143 5.04 -9.89 13.55
C LEU A 143 4.01 -9.55 12.47
N VAL A 144 4.31 -8.56 11.64
CA VAL A 144 3.43 -8.13 10.55
C VAL A 144 3.87 -8.83 9.27
N LEU A 145 3.07 -9.77 8.79
CA LEU A 145 3.26 -10.43 7.51
C LEU A 145 2.51 -9.69 6.42
N VAL A 146 3.22 -9.08 5.49
CA VAL A 146 2.65 -8.32 4.38
C VAL A 146 2.69 -9.14 3.09
N GLY A 147 1.59 -9.13 2.35
CA GLY A 147 1.52 -9.65 1.00
C GLY A 147 1.99 -8.63 -0.03
N GLY A 148 2.59 -9.12 -1.12
CA GLY A 148 2.88 -8.27 -2.27
C GLY A 148 1.65 -7.48 -2.72
N ILE A 149 1.87 -6.34 -3.36
CA ILE A 149 0.76 -5.59 -3.98
C ILE A 149 0.42 -6.29 -5.30
N THR A 150 -0.79 -6.83 -5.39
CA THR A 150 -1.34 -7.29 -6.66
C THR A 150 -1.98 -6.11 -7.37
N THR A 151 -1.53 -5.83 -8.59
CA THR A 151 -2.08 -4.75 -9.42
C THR A 151 -2.76 -5.34 -10.64
N GLU A 152 -4.05 -5.06 -10.78
CA GLU A 152 -4.89 -5.43 -11.92
C GLU A 152 -5.18 -4.18 -12.75
N GLN A 153 -5.12 -4.31 -14.08
CA GLN A 153 -5.39 -3.24 -15.03
C GLN A 153 -6.38 -3.72 -16.09
N HIS A 154 -7.46 -2.96 -16.31
CA HIS A 154 -8.49 -3.30 -17.28
C HIS A 154 -8.78 -2.13 -18.22
N TYR A 155 -8.56 -2.32 -19.52
CA TYR A 155 -8.79 -1.30 -20.53
C TYR A 155 -10.29 -1.09 -20.78
N LYS A 156 -10.75 0.17 -20.80
CA LYS A 156 -12.13 0.51 -21.19
C LYS A 156 -12.21 0.64 -22.71
N GLN A 157 -12.90 -0.31 -23.33
CA GLN A 157 -13.03 -0.38 -24.79
C GLN A 157 -13.75 0.84 -25.39
N ASP A 158 -14.59 1.52 -24.60
CA ASP A 158 -15.35 2.70 -25.00
C ASP A 158 -14.51 3.99 -25.15
N SER A 159 -13.20 3.90 -24.92
CA SER A 159 -12.28 5.03 -25.01
C SER A 159 -11.04 4.62 -25.83
N PRO A 160 -11.15 4.46 -27.16
CA PRO A 160 -10.01 4.14 -28.02
C PRO A 160 -9.26 5.40 -28.48
N ILE A 161 -7.94 5.26 -28.65
CA ILE A 161 -7.09 6.25 -29.33
C ILE A 161 -7.01 5.87 -30.80
N TRP A 162 -7.41 6.79 -31.68
CA TRP A 162 -7.30 6.61 -33.13
C TRP A 162 -6.06 7.30 -33.64
N CYS A 163 -5.20 6.58 -34.35
CA CYS A 163 -4.01 7.14 -34.98
C CYS A 163 -4.14 7.04 -36.50
N GLY A 164 -3.91 8.16 -37.19
CA GLY A 164 -3.99 8.22 -38.65
C GLY A 164 -2.94 9.16 -39.22
N GLY A 165 -2.55 8.92 -40.46
CA GLY A 165 -1.61 9.77 -41.19
C GLY A 165 -1.95 9.85 -42.67
N GLY A 166 -1.73 11.02 -43.27
CA GLY A 166 -1.95 11.32 -44.67
C GLY A 166 -0.86 12.24 -45.23
N MET A 167 -1.04 12.75 -46.45
CA MET A 167 -0.06 13.61 -47.14
C MET A 167 0.22 14.89 -46.33
N GLY A 168 1.31 14.88 -45.56
CA GLY A 168 1.83 16.03 -44.80
C GLY A 168 1.50 16.07 -43.30
N ALA A 169 0.67 15.18 -42.77
CA ALA A 169 0.32 15.17 -41.34
C ALA A 169 -0.01 13.77 -40.81
N ALA A 170 0.45 13.48 -39.60
CA ALA A 170 0.08 12.31 -38.82
C ALA A 170 -0.27 12.74 -37.39
N GLY A 171 -1.25 12.09 -36.79
CA GLY A 171 -1.67 12.42 -35.44
C GLY A 171 -2.57 11.36 -34.84
N CYS A 172 -2.60 11.34 -33.51
CA CYS A 172 -3.53 10.52 -32.76
C CYS A 172 -4.58 11.43 -32.11
N LEU A 173 -5.84 11.01 -32.17
CA LEU A 173 -6.98 11.67 -31.55
C LEU A 173 -7.75 10.64 -30.73
N GLY A 174 -7.96 10.95 -29.45
CA GLY A 174 -8.80 10.14 -28.58
C GLY A 174 -8.30 10.14 -27.15
N VAL A 175 -9.07 9.51 -26.28
CA VAL A 175 -8.74 9.30 -24.88
C VAL A 175 -8.73 7.81 -24.63
N ALA A 176 -7.70 7.30 -23.98
CA ALA A 176 -7.63 5.97 -23.40
C ALA A 176 -7.84 6.08 -21.89
N ILE A 177 -8.74 5.26 -21.35
CA ILE A 177 -8.99 5.15 -19.91
C ILE A 177 -8.93 3.67 -19.54
N TRP A 178 -8.33 3.36 -18.41
CA TRP A 178 -8.33 2.01 -17.86
C TRP A 178 -8.61 2.05 -16.37
N ASP A 179 -9.16 0.96 -15.84
CA ASP A 179 -9.27 0.75 -14.41
C ASP A 179 -7.94 0.23 -13.89
N LYS A 180 -7.47 0.79 -12.78
CA LYS A 180 -6.31 0.29 -12.05
C LYS A 180 -6.74 -0.03 -10.62
N ASN A 181 -6.58 -1.29 -10.23
CA ASN A 181 -6.89 -1.78 -8.89
C ASN A 181 -5.62 -2.35 -8.26
N SER A 182 -5.27 -1.88 -7.07
CA SER A 182 -4.14 -2.41 -6.29
C SER A 182 -4.66 -2.96 -4.97
N ARG A 183 -4.43 -4.25 -4.73
CA ARG A 183 -4.80 -4.95 -3.50
C ARG A 183 -3.54 -5.26 -2.69
N ALA A 184 -3.63 -5.04 -1.39
CA ALA A 184 -2.58 -5.33 -0.43
C ALA A 184 -3.19 -5.93 0.84
N GLY A 185 -2.47 -6.83 1.50
CA GLY A 185 -2.92 -7.46 2.73
C GLY A 185 -1.79 -7.57 3.75
N ALA A 186 -2.15 -7.55 5.03
CA ALA A 186 -1.22 -7.84 6.11
C ALA A 186 -1.89 -8.69 7.20
N PHE A 187 -1.21 -9.74 7.64
CA PHE A 187 -1.54 -10.51 8.83
C PHE A 187 -0.72 -9.98 10.00
N ILE A 188 -1.36 -9.81 11.15
CA ILE A 188 -0.70 -9.37 12.39
C ILE A 188 -0.67 -10.55 13.33
N LEU A 189 0.51 -11.06 13.66
CA LEU A 189 0.68 -12.15 14.63
C LEU A 189 1.14 -11.55 15.96
N ASP A 190 0.52 -11.99 17.05
CA ASP A 190 0.94 -11.67 18.42
C ASP A 190 1.86 -12.78 18.93
N ILE A 191 3.11 -12.41 19.20
CA ILE A 191 4.15 -13.33 19.66
C ILE A 191 3.86 -13.82 21.08
N LYS A 192 3.29 -12.98 21.96
CA LYS A 192 2.98 -13.41 23.34
C LYS A 192 1.81 -14.41 23.38
N ARG A 193 0.89 -14.35 22.42
CA ARG A 193 -0.27 -15.26 22.33
C ARG A 193 -0.03 -16.43 21.38
N ALA A 194 1.10 -16.45 20.66
CA ALA A 194 1.42 -17.42 19.62
C ALA A 194 0.26 -17.63 18.64
N SER A 195 -0.42 -16.55 18.24
CA SER A 195 -1.62 -16.59 17.40
C SER A 195 -1.73 -15.39 16.48
N VAL A 196 -2.58 -15.52 15.45
CA VAL A 196 -2.96 -14.42 14.58
C VAL A 196 -3.87 -13.48 15.36
N ALA A 197 -3.45 -12.23 15.53
CA ALA A 197 -4.26 -11.19 16.18
C ALA A 197 -5.33 -10.64 15.24
N GLY A 198 -5.07 -10.66 13.93
CA GLY A 198 -6.02 -10.30 12.90
C GLY A 198 -5.39 -10.06 11.53
N GLU A 199 -6.22 -9.60 10.60
CA GLU A 199 -5.85 -9.34 9.21
C GLU A 199 -6.40 -7.98 8.75
N VAL A 200 -5.57 -7.24 8.02
CA VAL A 200 -5.94 -5.98 7.37
C VAL A 200 -5.78 -6.14 5.87
N ARG A 201 -6.85 -5.88 5.12
CA ARG A 201 -6.85 -5.86 3.66
C ARG A 201 -7.20 -4.48 3.16
N VAL A 202 -6.48 -4.03 2.13
CA VAL A 202 -6.69 -2.74 1.49
C VAL A 202 -6.81 -2.92 0.00
N THR A 203 -7.81 -2.26 -0.58
CA THR A 203 -8.02 -2.18 -2.03
C THR A 203 -8.06 -0.72 -2.43
N ALA A 204 -7.10 -0.30 -3.26
CA ALA A 204 -7.07 1.03 -3.86
C ALA A 204 -7.46 0.94 -5.34
N SER A 205 -8.45 1.72 -5.74
CA SER A 205 -8.99 1.76 -7.10
C SER A 205 -8.88 3.16 -7.68
N GLY A 206 -8.47 3.26 -8.93
CA GLY A 206 -8.34 4.52 -9.65
C GLY A 206 -8.48 4.36 -11.15
N HIS A 207 -8.67 5.48 -11.84
CA HIS A 207 -8.95 5.55 -13.27
C HIS A 207 -7.88 6.39 -13.98
N PRO A 208 -6.69 5.82 -14.26
CA PRO A 208 -5.71 6.49 -15.10
C PRO A 208 -6.26 6.73 -16.51
N TRP A 209 -5.82 7.84 -17.12
CA TRP A 209 -6.20 8.20 -18.48
C TRP A 209 -5.04 8.84 -19.23
N ILE A 210 -5.05 8.67 -20.55
CA ILE A 210 -4.16 9.35 -21.50
C ILE A 210 -5.02 9.87 -22.64
N ALA A 211 -4.93 11.16 -22.95
CA ALA A 211 -5.44 11.74 -24.18
C ALA A 211 -4.30 11.95 -25.18
N ALA A 212 -4.54 11.55 -26.41
CA ALA A 212 -3.72 11.94 -27.54
C ALA A 212 -4.41 13.12 -28.24
N LEU A 213 -3.74 14.28 -28.26
CA LEU A 213 -4.16 15.44 -29.02
C LEU A 213 -3.03 15.83 -29.97
N LEU A 214 -3.19 15.51 -31.25
CA LEU A 214 -2.20 15.72 -32.30
C LEU A 214 -0.90 14.93 -32.04
N ILE A 215 0.13 15.60 -31.52
CA ILE A 215 1.49 15.08 -31.37
C ILE A 215 1.84 14.75 -29.90
N TYR A 216 1.24 15.43 -28.92
CA TYR A 216 1.65 15.33 -27.52
C TYR A 216 0.67 14.49 -26.68
N PRO A 217 1.09 13.32 -26.14
CA PRO A 217 0.26 12.57 -25.21
C PRO A 217 0.22 13.25 -23.84
N ILE A 218 -0.98 13.53 -23.35
CA ILE A 218 -1.22 14.11 -22.01
C ILE A 218 -1.95 13.06 -21.19
N GLY A 219 -1.46 12.74 -20.01
CA GLY A 219 -2.15 11.78 -19.14
C GLY A 219 -1.85 11.98 -17.68
N LEU A 220 -2.74 11.47 -16.84
CA LEU A 220 -2.58 11.44 -15.40
C LEU A 220 -2.59 9.99 -14.90
N PRO A 221 -1.50 9.52 -14.25
CA PRO A 221 -1.48 8.19 -13.66
C PRO A 221 -2.32 8.14 -12.39
N ALA A 222 -2.91 6.98 -12.12
CA ALA A 222 -3.49 6.68 -10.81
C ALA A 222 -2.44 6.04 -9.91
N PHE A 223 -2.13 6.69 -8.79
CA PHE A 223 -1.14 6.24 -7.80
C PHE A 223 -1.74 5.23 -6.80
N THR A 224 -2.41 4.19 -7.29
CA THR A 224 -3.14 3.20 -6.47
C THR A 224 -2.22 2.43 -5.54
N GLU A 225 -1.02 2.04 -5.99
CA GLU A 225 -0.05 1.28 -5.19
C GLU A 225 0.45 2.06 -3.98
N SER A 226 0.85 3.33 -4.18
CA SER A 226 1.33 4.20 -3.10
C SER A 226 0.22 4.48 -2.09
N ARG A 227 -1.02 4.66 -2.57
CA ARG A 227 -2.20 4.84 -1.71
C ARG A 227 -2.54 3.59 -0.92
N ALA A 228 -2.57 2.42 -1.57
CA ALA A 228 -2.79 1.14 -0.91
C ALA A 228 -1.74 0.91 0.20
N CYS A 229 -0.47 1.17 -0.09
CA CYS A 229 0.59 1.04 0.89
C CYS A 229 0.44 1.99 2.09
N GLY A 230 0.18 3.27 1.84
CA GLY A 230 0.02 4.26 2.90
C GLY A 230 -1.13 3.93 3.84
N GLU A 231 -2.28 3.57 3.26
CA GLU A 231 -3.49 3.22 4.01
C GLU A 231 -3.34 1.88 4.75
N LEU A 232 -2.68 0.89 4.14
CA LEU A 232 -2.36 -0.38 4.82
C LEU A 232 -1.45 -0.12 6.03
N GLY A 233 -0.40 0.68 5.86
CA GLY A 233 0.52 1.00 6.94
C GLY A 233 -0.15 1.78 8.08
N GLU A 234 -1.01 2.75 7.77
CA GLU A 234 -1.80 3.47 8.77
C GLU A 234 -2.77 2.55 9.51
N ALA A 235 -3.47 1.69 8.77
CA ALA A 235 -4.40 0.72 9.35
C ALA A 235 -3.68 -0.28 10.27
N VAL A 236 -2.52 -0.81 9.86
CA VAL A 236 -1.68 -1.69 10.70
C VAL A 236 -1.16 -0.95 11.93
N ALA A 237 -0.71 0.29 11.77
CA ALA A 237 -0.23 1.10 12.89
C ALA A 237 -1.33 1.30 13.94
N LYS A 238 -2.52 1.71 13.49
CA LYS A 238 -3.70 1.83 14.33
C LYS A 238 -4.08 0.47 14.93
N PHE A 239 -3.95 -0.61 14.17
CA PHE A 239 -4.24 -1.96 14.64
C PHE A 239 -3.40 -2.32 15.86
N ILE A 240 -2.11 -2.11 15.77
CA ILE A 240 -1.13 -2.43 16.82
C ILE A 240 -1.33 -1.53 18.06
N ALA A 241 -1.72 -0.26 17.86
CA ALA A 241 -1.89 0.69 18.95
C ALA A 241 -3.27 0.64 19.63
N SER A 242 -4.32 0.24 18.91
CA SER A 242 -5.69 0.29 19.45
C SER A 242 -6.07 -1.01 20.14
N SER A 243 -6.50 -0.93 21.40
CA SER A 243 -7.07 -2.05 22.17
C SER A 243 -8.55 -2.30 21.93
N ASN A 244 -9.04 -2.03 20.71
CA ASN A 244 -10.44 -2.25 20.39
C ASN A 244 -10.75 -3.75 20.43
N ARG A 245 -11.77 -4.10 21.20
CA ARG A 245 -12.26 -5.47 21.36
C ARG A 245 -12.84 -5.95 20.01
N PRO A 246 -12.68 -7.24 19.63
CA PRO A 246 -13.39 -7.79 18.48
C PRO A 246 -14.89 -7.49 18.61
N GLU A 247 -15.50 -6.96 17.55
CA GLU A 247 -16.95 -6.76 17.49
C GLU A 247 -17.59 -8.13 17.19
N PRO A 248 -18.50 -8.63 18.05
CA PRO A 248 -19.07 -9.98 17.95
C PRO A 248 -19.94 -10.18 16.70
#